data_AF-A0A401QIX3-F1
#
_entry.id   AF-A0A401QIX3-F1
#
_cell.length_a   1.000
_cell.length_b   1.000
_cell.length_c   1.000
_cell.angle_alpha   90.00
_cell.angle_beta   90.00
_cell.angle_gamma   90.00
#
_symmetry.space_group_name_H-M   'P 1'
#
loop_
_entity.id
_entity.type
_entity.pdbx_description
1 polymer ?
#
loop_
_entity_poly.entity_id
_entity_poly.type
_entity_poly.pdbx_seq_one_letter_code
_entity_poly.pdbx_strand_id
1 'polypeptide(L)'
;DVTTRFDEVFWFGDFNFRLDVKRAVIDELLDSTAGDSLRSILHYDELTKKLQEGSIFKGFKEAEISFLPTYKFDIGCDVYDSSAKKRTPSYTVKK
;
A
#
# COMPACT_ATOMS: atom_id res chain seq x y z
N ASP A 1 10.82 6.52 -24.13
CA ASP A 1 10.02 6.36 -22.90
C ASP A 1 9.39 7.72 -22.59
N VAL A 2 8.16 7.77 -22.06
CA VAL A 2 7.54 9.05 -21.64
C VAL A 2 8.25 9.58 -20.39
N THR A 3 8.81 8.68 -19.58
CA THR A 3 9.57 9.01 -18.36
C THR A 3 10.85 9.81 -18.63
N THR A 4 11.36 9.81 -19.87
CA THR A 4 12.62 10.51 -20.25
C THR A 4 12.38 11.76 -21.09
N ARG A 5 11.12 12.20 -21.24
CA ARG A 5 10.73 13.34 -22.10
C ARG A 5 10.46 14.63 -21.35
N PHE A 6 10.49 14.56 -20.02
CA PHE A 6 10.22 15.68 -19.13
C PHE A 6 11.32 15.73 -18.08
N ASP A 7 11.58 16.93 -17.58
CA ASP A 7 12.56 17.14 -16.50
C ASP A 7 12.05 16.53 -15.19
N GLU A 8 10.75 16.62 -14.93
CA GLU A 8 10.10 16.07 -13.74
C GLU A 8 8.84 15.29 -14.13
N VAL A 9 8.67 14.08 -13.57
CA VAL A 9 7.54 13.19 -13.87
C VAL A 9 6.91 12.73 -12.56
N PHE A 10 5.61 13.03 -12.40
CA PHE A 10 4.80 12.55 -11.28
C PHE A 10 3.87 11.45 -11.79
N TRP A 11 3.85 10.31 -11.08
CA TRP A 11 2.97 9.20 -11.38
C TRP A 11 2.23 8.78 -10.11
N PHE A 12 0.93 9.06 -10.07
CA PHE A 12 0.05 8.79 -8.93
C PHE A 12 -1.28 8.20 -9.41
N GLY A 13 -1.98 7.51 -8.52
CA GLY A 13 -3.27 6.89 -8.81
C GLY A 13 -3.52 5.62 -8.03
N ASP A 14 -4.56 4.89 -8.43
CA ASP A 14 -4.82 3.54 -7.92
C ASP A 14 -4.05 2.51 -8.77
N PHE A 15 -2.89 2.11 -8.27
CA PHE A 15 -2.07 1.07 -8.91
C PHE A 15 -2.52 -0.35 -8.56
N ASN A 16 -3.49 -0.49 -7.65
CA ASN A 16 -4.08 -1.76 -7.23
C ASN A 16 -3.13 -2.81 -6.64
N PHE A 17 -1.89 -2.44 -6.31
CA PHE A 17 -0.98 -3.30 -5.53
C PHE A 17 -1.58 -3.63 -4.16
N ARG A 18 -1.39 -4.87 -3.72
CA ARG A 18 -1.97 -5.40 -2.48
C ARG A 18 -0.88 -5.76 -1.48
N LEU A 19 -1.31 -5.99 -0.24
CA LEU A 19 -0.46 -6.63 0.75
C LEU A 19 -0.45 -8.14 0.50
N ASP A 20 0.73 -8.69 0.27
CA ASP A 20 0.94 -10.12 0.05
C ASP A 20 1.03 -10.87 1.39
N VAL A 21 -0.09 -10.88 2.13
CA VAL A 21 -0.25 -11.58 3.40
C VAL A 21 -1.72 -11.81 3.73
N LYS A 22 -1.99 -12.76 4.62
CA LYS A 22 -3.35 -13.07 5.08
C LYS A 22 -3.94 -11.92 5.88
N ARG A 23 -5.23 -11.67 5.69
CA ARG A 23 -6.04 -10.66 6.42
C ARG A 23 -5.82 -10.67 7.93
N ALA A 24 -5.84 -11.85 8.55
CA ALA A 24 -5.70 -11.99 10.00
C ALA A 24 -4.38 -11.41 10.55
N VAL A 25 -3.29 -11.52 9.80
CA VAL A 25 -1.98 -10.96 10.20
C VAL A 25 -2.03 -9.44 10.14
N ILE A 26 -2.70 -8.87 9.13
CA ILE A 26 -2.87 -7.43 9.03
C ILE A 26 -3.76 -6.89 10.14
N ASP A 27 -4.86 -7.59 10.46
CA ASP A 27 -5.73 -7.18 11.56
C ASP A 27 -4.95 -7.18 12.90
N GLU A 28 -4.15 -8.22 13.17
CA GLU A 28 -3.29 -8.27 14.37
C GLU A 28 -2.26 -7.13 14.41
N LEU A 29 -1.65 -6.80 13.27
CA LEU A 29 -0.70 -5.69 13.17
C LEU A 29 -1.39 -4.32 13.33
N LEU A 30 -2.62 -4.18 12.84
CA LEU A 30 -3.42 -2.96 13.00
C LEU A 30 -3.89 -2.76 14.44
N ASP A 31 -4.22 -3.84 15.14
CA ASP A 31 -4.61 -3.82 16.56
C ASP A 31 -3.41 -3.60 17.49
N SER A 32 -2.20 -3.93 17.03
CA SER A 32 -0.96 -3.65 17.76
C SER A 32 -0.65 -2.16 17.77
N THR A 33 -0.73 -1.54 18.95
CA THR A 33 -0.39 -0.12 19.19
C THR A 33 1.11 0.21 19.11
N ALA A 34 1.94 -0.71 18.63
CA ALA A 34 3.38 -0.50 18.50
C ALA A 34 3.67 0.41 17.30
N GLY A 35 4.50 1.45 17.48
CA GLY A 35 4.92 2.34 16.39
C GLY A 35 5.64 1.64 15.22
N ASP A 36 6.12 0.41 15.41
CA ASP A 36 6.73 -0.41 14.36
C ASP A 36 5.73 -1.21 13.51
N SER A 37 4.44 -1.28 13.89
CA SER A 37 3.45 -2.08 13.16
C SER A 37 3.30 -1.63 11.71
N LEU A 38 3.37 -0.33 11.45
CA LEU A 38 3.25 0.23 10.11
C LEU A 38 4.38 -0.24 9.19
N ARG A 39 5.62 -0.26 9.68
CA ARG A 39 6.77 -0.74 8.93
C ARG A 39 6.65 -2.23 8.63
N SER A 40 6.15 -3.01 9.59
CA SER A 40 5.84 -4.43 9.39
C SER A 40 4.77 -4.63 8.31
N ILE A 41 3.71 -3.82 8.28
CA ILE A 41 2.67 -3.89 7.25
C ILE A 41 3.25 -3.55 5.87
N LEU A 42 4.05 -2.47 5.77
CA LEU A 42 4.69 -2.04 4.53
C LEU A 42 5.69 -3.07 3.97
N HIS A 43 6.27 -3.91 4.83
CA HIS A 43 7.10 -5.03 4.39
C HIS A 43 6.33 -6.02 3.49
N TYR A 44 5.00 -6.11 3.64
CA TYR A 44 4.15 -6.96 2.81
C TYR A 44 3.62 -6.25 1.55
N ASP A 45 3.92 -4.97 1.34
CA ASP A 45 3.46 -4.19 0.19
C ASP A 45 4.14 -4.63 -1.11
N GLU A 46 3.35 -5.10 -2.08
CA GLU A 46 3.85 -5.56 -3.38
C GLU A 46 4.59 -4.45 -4.14
N LEU A 47 4.08 -3.21 -4.12
CA LEU A 47 4.73 -2.10 -4.82
C LEU A 47 6.11 -1.84 -4.22
N THR A 48 6.19 -1.71 -2.90
CA THR A 48 7.45 -1.48 -2.18
C THR A 48 8.49 -2.54 -2.53
N LYS A 49 8.11 -3.83 -2.51
CA LYS A 49 8.99 -4.93 -2.92
C LYS A 49 9.46 -4.78 -4.37
N LYS A 50 8.53 -4.49 -5.29
CA LYS A 50 8.83 -4.38 -6.73
C LYS A 50 9.70 -3.16 -7.07
N LEU A 51 9.54 -2.06 -6.32
CA LEU A 51 10.41 -0.88 -6.37
C LEU A 51 11.82 -1.22 -5.87
N GLN A 52 11.94 -1.93 -4.75
CA GLN A 52 13.23 -2.38 -4.21
C GLN A 52 13.96 -3.34 -5.14
N GLU A 53 13.22 -4.23 -5.81
CA GLU A 53 13.74 -5.12 -6.86
C GLU A 53 14.19 -4.35 -8.13
N GLY A 54 13.77 -3.09 -8.29
CA GLY A 54 14.04 -2.30 -9.51
C GLY A 54 13.34 -2.85 -10.75
N SER A 55 12.31 -3.68 -10.58
CA SER A 55 11.60 -4.35 -11.67
C SER A 55 10.59 -3.42 -12.36
N ILE A 56 10.06 -2.43 -11.63
CA ILE A 56 9.09 -1.43 -12.10
C ILE A 56 9.47 -0.04 -11.62
N PHE A 57 8.89 1.00 -12.25
CA PHE A 57 9.10 2.42 -11.89
C PHE A 57 10.58 2.81 -11.68
N LYS A 58 11.45 2.37 -12.59
CA LYS A 58 12.89 2.68 -12.52
C LYS A 58 13.11 4.19 -12.48
N GLY A 59 13.86 4.65 -11.48
CA GLY A 59 14.19 6.07 -11.28
C GLY A 59 13.15 6.86 -10.48
N PHE A 60 11.97 6.29 -10.20
CA PHE A 60 10.99 6.91 -9.32
C PHE A 60 11.35 6.66 -7.85
N LYS A 61 10.88 7.56 -6.99
CA LYS A 61 10.97 7.45 -5.54
C LYS A 61 9.59 7.63 -4.94
N GLU A 62 9.24 6.78 -3.99
CA GLU A 62 8.04 6.91 -3.18
C GLU A 62 8.41 7.56 -1.84
N ALA A 63 7.56 8.45 -1.34
CA ALA A 63 7.74 9.05 -0.02
C ALA A 63 7.48 8.02 1.09
N GLU A 64 8.00 8.26 2.30
CA GLU A 64 7.73 7.39 3.44
C GLU A 64 6.22 7.37 3.75
N ILE A 65 5.64 6.17 3.75
CA ILE A 65 4.23 5.97 4.08
C ILE A 65 4.09 5.97 5.60
N SER A 66 3.42 7.00 6.13
CA SER A 66 3.14 7.16 7.56
C SER A 66 1.64 7.02 7.89
N PHE A 67 0.84 6.46 6.98
CA PHE A 67 -0.61 6.32 7.10
C PHE A 67 -1.03 4.85 6.95
N LEU A 68 -2.21 4.50 7.47
CA LEU A 68 -2.76 3.14 7.41
C LEU A 68 -3.28 2.77 6.01
N PRO A 69 -3.46 1.47 5.69
CA PRO A 69 -3.97 1.04 4.38
C PRO A 69 -5.28 1.75 3.98
N THR A 70 -5.34 2.20 2.73
CA THR A 70 -6.45 3.07 2.24
C THR A 70 -7.60 2.31 1.59
N TYR A 71 -7.45 1.01 1.41
CA TYR A 71 -8.46 0.14 0.82
C TYR A 71 -8.51 -1.16 1.62
N LYS A 72 -9.65 -1.83 1.84
CA LYS A 72 -11.02 -1.47 1.50
C LYS A 72 -11.78 -1.14 2.78
N PHE A 73 -12.50 -0.02 2.79
CA PHE A 73 -13.43 0.34 3.84
C PHE A 73 -14.88 0.00 3.47
N ASP A 74 -15.69 -0.23 4.48
CA ASP A 74 -17.14 -0.24 4.36
C ASP A 74 -17.67 1.18 4.09
N ILE A 75 -18.77 1.27 3.36
CA ILE A 75 -19.28 2.58 2.90
C ILE A 75 -19.79 3.39 4.10
N GLY A 76 -19.23 4.57 4.30
CA GLY A 76 -19.66 5.52 5.34
C GLY A 76 -19.04 5.30 6.71
N CYS A 77 -18.01 4.46 6.84
CA CYS A 77 -17.28 4.27 8.09
C CYS A 77 -15.81 3.90 7.87
N ASP A 78 -14.99 4.07 8.91
CA ASP A 78 -13.57 3.72 8.92
C ASP A 78 -13.32 2.25 9.28
N VAL A 79 -14.32 1.39 9.07
CA VAL A 79 -14.21 -0.06 9.30
C VAL A 79 -13.75 -0.73 8.02
N TYR A 80 -12.69 -1.54 8.11
CA TYR A 80 -12.22 -2.34 6.98
C TYR A 80 -13.22 -3.43 6.59
N ASP A 81 -13.32 -3.70 5.28
CA ASP A 81 -14.29 -4.58 4.61
C ASP A 81 -14.83 -5.72 5.48
N SER A 82 -16.06 -5.54 6.01
CA SER A 82 -16.79 -6.53 6.81
C SER A 82 -17.62 -7.49 5.95
N SER A 83 -17.63 -7.29 4.62
CA SER A 83 -18.35 -8.16 3.69
C SER A 83 -17.82 -9.60 3.73
N ALA A 84 -18.59 -10.54 3.17
CA ALA A 84 -18.18 -11.93 3.04
C ALA A 84 -16.84 -12.14 2.28
N LYS A 85 -16.40 -11.13 1.51
CA LYS A 85 -15.13 -11.18 0.77
C LYS A 85 -13.92 -10.88 1.65
N LYS A 86 -14.11 -10.20 2.80
CA LYS A 86 -13.08 -9.84 3.79
C LYS A 86 -11.74 -9.49 3.14
N ARG A 87 -11.75 -8.50 2.24
CA ARG A 87 -10.54 -8.09 1.51
C ARG A 87 -9.46 -7.68 2.51
N THR A 88 -8.23 -8.08 2.24
CA THR A 88 -7.05 -7.63 3.00
C THR A 88 -6.91 -6.11 2.82
N PRO A 89 -6.76 -5.34 3.90
CA PRO A 89 -6.39 -3.93 3.81
C PRO A 89 -5.11 -3.76 2.97
N SER A 90 -5.03 -2.75 2.11
CA SER A 90 -3.93 -2.55 1.18
C SER A 90 -3.73 -1.09 0.78
N TYR A 91 -2.50 -0.76 0.38
CA TYR A 91 -2.12 0.55 -0.15
C TYR A 91 -2.34 0.60 -1.67
N THR A 92 -3.59 0.56 -2.11
CA THR A 92 -3.89 0.55 -3.55
C THR A 92 -3.68 1.94 -4.18
N VAL A 93 -3.97 3.00 -3.42
CA VAL A 93 -3.81 4.39 -3.85
C VAL A 93 -2.43 4.91 -3.45
N LYS A 94 -1.63 5.29 -4.44
CA LYS A 94 -0.33 5.94 -4.25
C LYS A 94 -0.45 7.41 -4.64
N LYS A 95 -0.06 8.28 -3.70
CA LYS A 95 -0.20 9.73 -3.77
C LYS A 95 1.15 10.39 -3.93
#